data_AF-A0A1Z8WTZ4-F1
#
_entry.id   AF-A0A1Z8WTZ4-F1
#
_cell.length_a   1.000
_cell.length_b   1.000
_cell.length_c   1.000
_cell.angle_alpha   90.00
_cell.angle_beta   90.00
_cell.angle_gamma   90.00
#
_symmetry.space_group_name_H-M   'P 1'
#
loop_
_entity.id
_entity.type
_entity.pdbx_description
1 polymer ?
#
loop_
_entity_poly.entity_id
_entity_poly.type
_entity_poly.pdbx_seq_one_letter_code
_entity_poly.pdbx_strand_id
1 'polypeptide(L)'
;MTSFLPVGKLNNKLLQEILSEINNVGSTPKIGEDSAMISIRDQEDLLVSSDPITFDSENIGKYVLDVCANDIYAAGGVPKWFLLTTLIPPKTRFSDLKKVLSEVNERAQLLNIDIVGGHTEITEAVNKIILSGTILGTFNKNFINGQVVTENQTIILGGLAGIEGSKIITENIKLSNSKLKNLSNLASNLSISVSEIAEIAISTGKIIKMHDPTEGGISTAIHEICEFSNVGCEIDINAINFVSDFKEVCETLNINPLGVISSGCLLIICEEKDSLSIVNKLNLSGINGKIIGKTTKSLNRNIIKTDGSKEKLERFDQDEIIKIFE
;
A
#
# COMPACT_ATOMS: atom_id res chain seq x y z
N MET A 1 29.23 3.15 -10.77
CA MET A 1 29.43 3.71 -9.42
C MET A 1 28.90 2.68 -8.44
N THR A 2 29.76 2.06 -7.64
CA THR A 2 29.35 1.11 -6.61
C THR A 2 28.93 1.88 -5.36
N SER A 3 27.74 2.48 -5.40
CA SER A 3 27.08 2.97 -4.20
C SER A 3 26.41 1.79 -3.49
N PHE A 4 26.56 1.70 -2.18
CA PHE A 4 25.77 0.80 -1.35
C PHE A 4 24.28 1.11 -1.54
N LEU A 5 23.43 0.08 -1.45
CA LEU A 5 21.97 0.27 -1.47
C LEU A 5 21.52 0.86 -0.12
N PRO A 6 20.66 1.89 -0.11
CA PRO A 6 20.10 2.42 1.12
C PRO A 6 19.12 1.43 1.75
N VAL A 7 18.77 1.65 3.02
CA VAL A 7 17.65 0.94 3.68
C VAL A 7 16.33 1.37 3.05
N GLY A 8 15.40 0.44 2.89
CA GLY A 8 14.06 0.66 2.32
C GLY A 8 13.89 0.02 0.94
N LYS A 9 12.89 0.50 0.19
CA LYS A 9 12.59 0.07 -1.19
C LYS A 9 13.78 0.29 -2.10
N LEU A 10 14.02 -0.68 -2.99
CA LEU A 10 15.00 -0.50 -4.06
C LEU A 10 14.49 0.59 -5.02
N ASN A 11 15.33 1.58 -5.33
CA ASN A 11 14.99 2.64 -6.28
C ASN A 11 14.44 2.05 -7.59
N ASN A 12 13.29 2.56 -8.05
CA ASN A 12 12.57 2.04 -9.21
C ASN A 12 13.43 2.00 -10.49
N LYS A 13 14.41 2.90 -10.66
CA LYS A 13 15.36 2.83 -11.79
C LYS A 13 16.25 1.59 -11.72
N LEU A 14 16.79 1.28 -10.55
CA LEU A 14 17.63 0.09 -10.34
C LEU A 14 16.79 -1.18 -10.43
N LEU A 15 15.57 -1.16 -9.88
CA LEU A 15 14.64 -2.27 -10.02
C LEU A 15 14.31 -2.52 -11.50
N GLN A 16 14.05 -1.48 -12.28
CA GLN A 16 13.76 -1.61 -13.71
C GLN A 16 14.93 -2.24 -14.49
N GLU A 17 16.18 -1.94 -14.12
CA GLU A 17 17.37 -2.58 -14.71
C GLU A 17 17.31 -4.10 -14.49
N ILE A 18 17.04 -4.56 -13.26
CA ILE A 18 16.93 -5.99 -12.94
C ILE A 18 15.73 -6.65 -13.64
N LEU A 19 14.55 -6.02 -13.59
CA LEU A 19 13.33 -6.58 -14.19
C LEU A 19 13.45 -6.71 -15.71
N SER A 20 14.21 -5.82 -16.37
CA SER A 20 14.42 -5.87 -17.82
C SER A 20 15.20 -7.10 -18.30
N GLU A 21 15.91 -7.78 -17.41
CA GLU A 21 16.65 -9.01 -17.71
C GLU A 21 15.76 -10.27 -17.61
N ILE A 22 14.57 -10.16 -17.03
CA ILE A 22 13.64 -11.29 -16.85
C ILE A 22 12.90 -11.54 -18.17
N ASN A 23 13.11 -12.71 -18.76
CA ASN A 23 12.46 -13.11 -20.00
C ASN A 23 11.48 -14.28 -19.78
N ASN A 24 10.21 -13.94 -19.55
CA ASN A 24 9.12 -14.89 -19.35
C ASN A 24 8.26 -15.01 -20.61
N VAL A 25 7.67 -16.20 -20.82
CA VAL A 25 6.69 -16.42 -21.90
C VAL A 25 5.30 -15.89 -21.52
N GLY A 26 4.96 -15.89 -20.23
CA GLY A 26 3.67 -15.49 -19.70
C GLY A 26 3.70 -14.10 -19.04
N SER A 27 3.40 -14.07 -17.74
CA SER A 27 3.42 -12.83 -16.95
C SER A 27 4.85 -12.37 -16.65
N THR A 28 5.09 -11.07 -16.74
CA THR A 28 6.40 -10.44 -16.50
C THR A 28 6.23 -9.36 -15.44
N PRO A 29 7.09 -9.33 -14.40
CA PRO A 29 7.02 -8.33 -13.34
C PRO A 29 7.25 -6.91 -13.88
N LYS A 30 6.51 -5.94 -13.34
CA LYS A 30 6.63 -4.52 -13.65
C LYS A 30 6.51 -3.68 -12.38
N ILE A 31 7.01 -2.45 -12.48
CA ILE A 31 6.89 -1.44 -11.43
C ILE A 31 5.45 -0.88 -11.43
N GLY A 32 4.84 -0.76 -10.25
CA GLY A 32 3.47 -0.26 -10.07
C GLY A 32 2.36 -1.30 -10.29
N GLU A 33 2.71 -2.59 -10.33
CA GLU A 33 1.77 -3.70 -10.20
C GLU A 33 1.88 -4.30 -8.79
N ASP A 34 0.76 -4.32 -8.06
CA ASP A 34 0.70 -4.84 -6.69
C ASP A 34 0.64 -6.37 -6.65
N SER A 35 0.22 -7.01 -7.73
CA SER A 35 0.25 -8.48 -7.84
C SER A 35 0.49 -8.94 -9.27
N ALA A 36 1.08 -10.13 -9.39
CA ALA A 36 1.22 -10.82 -10.65
C ALA A 36 -0.08 -11.56 -10.99
N MET A 37 -0.55 -11.41 -12.24
CA MET A 37 -1.64 -12.22 -12.77
C MET A 37 -1.07 -13.47 -13.47
N ILE A 38 -1.56 -14.65 -13.09
CA ILE A 38 -1.21 -15.93 -13.70
C ILE A 38 -2.46 -16.48 -14.39
N SER A 39 -2.42 -16.58 -15.72
CA SER A 39 -3.53 -17.17 -16.47
C SER A 39 -3.52 -18.69 -16.40
N ILE A 40 -4.64 -19.24 -15.93
CA ILE A 40 -4.89 -20.67 -15.91
C ILE A 40 -5.89 -21.00 -17.00
N ARG A 41 -5.48 -21.86 -17.92
CA ARG A 41 -6.31 -22.27 -19.05
C ARG A 41 -7.67 -22.80 -18.57
N ASP A 42 -8.74 -22.28 -19.16
CA ASP A 42 -10.12 -22.68 -18.89
C ASP A 42 -10.55 -22.54 -17.41
N GLN A 43 -9.87 -21.67 -16.64
CA GLN A 43 -10.12 -21.39 -15.22
C GLN A 43 -10.03 -19.89 -14.95
N GLU A 44 -10.36 -19.47 -13.72
CA GLU A 44 -10.12 -18.09 -13.27
C GLU A 44 -8.61 -17.81 -13.18
N ASP A 45 -8.21 -16.61 -13.61
CA ASP A 45 -6.85 -16.13 -13.43
C ASP A 45 -6.53 -16.00 -11.92
N LEU A 46 -5.31 -16.36 -11.55
CA LEU A 46 -4.81 -16.17 -10.18
C LEU A 46 -4.10 -14.84 -10.07
N LEU A 47 -4.31 -14.16 -8.95
CA LEU A 47 -3.51 -13.04 -8.49
C LEU A 47 -2.54 -13.55 -7.43
N VAL A 48 -1.27 -13.16 -7.52
CA VAL A 48 -0.21 -13.59 -6.60
C VAL A 48 0.61 -12.38 -6.18
N SER A 49 0.74 -12.15 -4.88
CA SER A 49 1.69 -11.17 -4.33
C SER A 49 2.52 -11.76 -3.19
N SER A 50 3.62 -11.10 -2.85
CA SER A 50 4.46 -11.49 -1.73
C SER A 50 5.17 -10.29 -1.10
N ASP A 51 5.06 -10.17 0.22
CA ASP A 51 5.74 -9.13 0.99
C ASP A 51 6.45 -9.67 2.22
N PRO A 52 7.63 -9.10 2.55
CA PRO A 52 8.25 -9.28 3.84
C PRO A 52 7.81 -8.18 4.83
N ILE A 53 7.59 -8.56 6.09
CA ILE A 53 7.45 -7.62 7.21
C ILE A 53 8.81 -7.52 7.90
N THR A 54 9.50 -6.40 7.66
CA THR A 54 10.87 -6.18 8.12
C THR A 54 11.00 -5.05 9.14
N PHE A 55 9.97 -4.23 9.33
CA PHE A 55 9.98 -3.14 10.32
C PHE A 55 9.80 -3.67 11.75
N ASP A 56 10.29 -2.90 12.72
CA ASP A 56 10.21 -3.28 14.14
C ASP A 56 8.81 -3.01 14.67
N SER A 57 8.01 -4.07 14.81
CA SER A 57 6.64 -3.98 15.33
C SER A 57 6.41 -5.14 16.29
N GLU A 58 5.84 -4.87 17.46
CA GLU A 58 5.42 -5.92 18.39
C GLU A 58 4.25 -6.78 17.85
N ASN A 59 3.72 -6.42 16.66
CA ASN A 59 2.49 -6.91 16.07
C ASN A 59 2.70 -7.45 14.64
N ILE A 60 3.91 -7.90 14.27
CA ILE A 60 4.20 -8.40 12.91
C ILE A 60 3.21 -9.47 12.43
N GLY A 61 2.71 -10.32 13.34
CA GLY A 61 1.73 -11.35 13.02
C GLY A 61 0.36 -10.79 12.63
N LYS A 62 -0.04 -9.65 13.20
CA LYS A 62 -1.29 -8.97 12.85
C LYS A 62 -1.22 -8.29 11.48
N TYR A 63 -0.05 -7.80 11.09
CA TYR A 63 0.11 -6.99 9.88
C TYR A 63 0.42 -7.81 8.63
N VAL A 64 1.16 -8.93 8.73
CA VAL A 64 1.62 -9.67 7.54
C VAL A 64 0.48 -10.04 6.58
N LEU A 65 -0.67 -10.46 7.12
CA LEU A 65 -1.83 -10.81 6.30
C LEU A 65 -2.51 -9.58 5.71
N ASP A 66 -2.57 -8.47 6.43
CA ASP A 66 -3.15 -7.24 5.91
C ASP A 66 -2.31 -6.69 4.77
N VAL A 67 -1.00 -6.59 4.97
CA VAL A 67 -0.06 -6.09 3.97
C VAL A 67 -0.17 -6.93 2.70
N CYS A 68 0.00 -8.25 2.79
CA CYS A 68 -0.10 -9.08 1.59
C CYS A 68 -1.53 -9.04 0.99
N ALA A 69 -2.59 -9.10 1.80
CA ALA A 69 -3.94 -9.09 1.27
C ALA A 69 -4.30 -7.77 0.57
N ASN A 70 -3.74 -6.65 1.03
CA ASN A 70 -3.97 -5.33 0.44
C ASN A 70 -3.59 -5.30 -1.04
N ASP A 71 -2.49 -5.92 -1.43
CA ASP A 71 -2.08 -6.03 -2.83
C ASP A 71 -3.12 -6.73 -3.70
N ILE A 72 -3.69 -7.83 -3.20
CA ILE A 72 -4.74 -8.57 -3.91
C ILE A 72 -6.01 -7.71 -4.01
N TYR A 73 -6.37 -6.98 -2.94
CA TYR A 73 -7.49 -6.06 -2.98
C TYR A 73 -7.26 -4.89 -3.93
N ALA A 74 -6.06 -4.30 -3.95
CA ALA A 74 -5.65 -3.21 -4.85
C ALA A 74 -5.68 -3.66 -6.32
N ALA A 75 -5.32 -4.92 -6.59
CA ALA A 75 -5.45 -5.54 -7.91
C ALA A 75 -6.89 -5.87 -8.32
N GLY A 76 -7.90 -5.60 -7.48
CA GLY A 76 -9.30 -5.90 -7.75
C GLY A 76 -9.71 -7.33 -7.43
N GLY A 77 -8.90 -8.03 -6.64
CA GLY A 77 -9.06 -9.42 -6.25
C GLY A 77 -9.75 -9.66 -4.91
N VAL A 78 -9.90 -10.93 -4.61
CA VAL A 78 -10.31 -11.47 -3.31
C VAL A 78 -9.21 -12.45 -2.87
N PRO A 79 -8.46 -12.14 -1.78
CA PRO A 79 -7.46 -13.05 -1.23
C PRO A 79 -8.12 -14.33 -0.74
N LYS A 80 -7.47 -15.48 -0.97
CA LYS A 80 -8.01 -16.81 -0.62
C LYS A 80 -7.01 -17.67 0.11
N TRP A 81 -5.74 -17.67 -0.32
CA TRP A 81 -4.72 -18.57 0.19
C TRP A 81 -3.46 -17.82 0.57
N PHE A 82 -2.81 -18.25 1.64
CA PHE A 82 -1.62 -17.64 2.19
C PHE A 82 -0.55 -18.68 2.50
N LEU A 83 0.69 -18.40 2.11
CA LEU A 83 1.88 -19.13 2.49
C LEU A 83 2.77 -18.23 3.35
N LEU A 84 3.28 -18.76 4.46
CA LEU A 84 4.11 -17.99 5.38
C LEU A 84 5.52 -18.57 5.50
N THR A 85 6.52 -17.81 5.09
CA THR A 85 7.92 -18.08 5.42
C THR A 85 8.32 -17.28 6.66
N THR A 86 8.79 -17.97 7.70
CA THR A 86 9.22 -17.37 8.97
C THR A 86 10.72 -17.58 9.14
N LEU A 87 11.49 -16.50 9.22
CA LEU A 87 12.92 -16.52 9.55
C LEU A 87 13.11 -16.02 10.98
N ILE A 88 13.79 -16.81 11.81
CA ILE A 88 13.83 -16.62 13.27
C ILE A 88 15.30 -16.58 13.72
N PRO A 89 15.71 -15.59 14.54
CA PRO A 89 17.06 -15.58 15.08
C PRO A 89 17.24 -16.71 16.12
N PRO A 90 18.45 -17.23 16.31
CA PRO A 90 18.71 -18.17 17.39
C PRO A 90 18.38 -17.55 18.74
N LYS A 91 18.02 -18.39 19.71
CA LYS A 91 17.63 -18.00 21.09
C LYS A 91 16.28 -17.28 21.21
N THR A 92 15.48 -17.18 20.14
CA THR A 92 14.06 -16.82 20.25
C THR A 92 13.30 -17.86 21.09
N ARG A 93 12.47 -17.41 22.03
CA ARG A 93 11.63 -18.32 22.83
C ARG A 93 10.49 -18.83 21.97
N PHE A 94 10.17 -20.11 22.09
CA PHE A 94 9.02 -20.70 21.41
C PHE A 94 7.69 -19.99 21.75
N SER A 95 7.55 -19.44 22.97
CA SER A 95 6.39 -18.63 23.36
C SER A 95 6.18 -17.42 22.48
N ASP A 96 7.27 -16.75 22.10
CA ASP A 96 7.24 -15.50 21.34
C ASP A 96 6.84 -15.80 19.90
N LEU A 97 7.46 -16.83 19.31
CA LEU A 97 7.06 -17.35 18.00
C LEU A 97 5.59 -17.80 17.98
N LYS A 98 5.16 -18.55 19.00
CA LYS A 98 3.77 -19.04 19.10
C LYS A 98 2.78 -17.89 19.15
N LYS A 99 3.08 -16.81 19.89
CA LYS A 99 2.26 -15.60 19.94
C LYS A 99 2.14 -14.97 18.55
N VAL A 100 3.25 -14.77 17.86
CA VAL A 100 3.26 -14.20 16.51
C VAL A 100 2.41 -15.03 15.56
N LEU A 101 2.61 -16.36 15.52
CA LEU A 101 1.85 -17.24 14.62
C LEU A 101 0.36 -17.35 15.00
N SER A 102 -0.01 -17.21 16.27
CA SER A 102 -1.42 -17.14 16.66
C SER A 102 -2.09 -15.86 16.15
N GLU A 103 -1.39 -14.72 16.17
CA GLU A 103 -1.91 -13.46 15.61
C GLU A 103 -2.14 -13.58 14.09
N VAL A 104 -1.23 -14.25 13.37
CA VAL A 104 -1.43 -14.56 11.94
C VAL A 104 -2.69 -15.41 11.75
N ASN A 105 -2.85 -16.49 12.52
CA ASN A 105 -4.02 -17.35 12.40
C ASN A 105 -5.33 -16.62 12.71
N GLU A 106 -5.36 -15.80 13.76
CA GLU A 106 -6.53 -14.98 14.11
C GLU A 106 -6.89 -14.01 12.98
N ARG A 107 -5.89 -13.37 12.37
CA ARG A 107 -6.12 -12.45 11.25
C ARG A 107 -6.59 -13.20 9.99
N ALA A 108 -6.05 -14.38 9.71
CA ALA A 108 -6.46 -15.23 8.59
C ALA A 108 -7.92 -15.62 8.71
N GLN A 109 -8.35 -16.04 9.90
CA GLN A 109 -9.74 -16.38 10.19
C GLN A 109 -10.67 -15.17 9.99
N LEU A 110 -10.27 -13.99 10.47
CA LEU A 110 -11.07 -12.77 10.32
C LEU A 110 -11.27 -12.38 8.84
N LEU A 111 -10.25 -12.59 8.01
CA LEU A 111 -10.29 -12.30 6.57
C LEU A 111 -10.81 -13.46 5.72
N ASN A 112 -11.14 -14.60 6.32
CA ASN A 112 -11.50 -15.86 5.64
C ASN A 112 -10.44 -16.31 4.61
N ILE A 113 -9.16 -16.22 4.99
CA ILE A 113 -8.02 -16.64 4.18
C ILE A 113 -7.47 -17.96 4.74
N ASP A 114 -7.26 -18.94 3.89
CA ASP A 114 -6.66 -20.22 4.27
C ASP A 114 -5.12 -20.11 4.31
N ILE A 115 -4.51 -20.45 5.45
CA ILE A 115 -3.06 -20.64 5.52
C ILE A 115 -2.74 -22.04 4.99
N VAL A 116 -2.23 -22.13 3.76
CA VAL A 116 -2.09 -23.39 3.02
C VAL A 116 -0.69 -23.97 3.01
N GLY A 117 0.31 -23.21 3.46
CA GLY A 117 1.69 -23.67 3.45
C GLY A 117 2.67 -22.65 4.03
N GLY A 118 3.96 -22.96 3.93
CA GLY A 118 5.00 -22.09 4.46
C GLY A 118 6.34 -22.78 4.69
N HIS A 119 7.29 -22.02 5.23
CA HIS A 119 8.59 -22.50 5.70
C HIS A 119 8.92 -21.87 7.05
N THR A 120 9.68 -22.55 7.90
CA THR A 120 10.13 -21.99 9.18
C THR A 120 11.59 -22.34 9.37
N GLU A 121 12.44 -21.31 9.52
CA GLU A 121 13.89 -21.45 9.61
C GLU A 121 14.44 -20.69 10.81
N ILE A 122 15.34 -21.33 11.57
CA ILE A 122 16.09 -20.67 12.64
C ILE A 122 17.50 -20.41 12.10
N THR A 123 17.89 -19.14 11.99
CA THR A 123 19.13 -18.75 11.28
C THR A 123 19.77 -17.49 11.85
N GLU A 124 21.11 -17.47 11.89
CA GLU A 124 21.91 -16.30 12.25
C GLU A 124 21.85 -15.17 11.20
N ALA A 125 21.24 -15.42 10.03
CA ALA A 125 21.10 -14.43 8.96
C ALA A 125 20.15 -13.27 9.31
N VAL A 126 19.27 -13.46 10.29
CA VAL A 126 18.36 -12.42 10.79
C VAL A 126 18.64 -12.12 12.26
N ASN A 127 18.42 -10.88 12.68
CA ASN A 127 18.58 -10.45 14.08
C ASN A 127 17.24 -10.30 14.83
N LYS A 128 16.12 -10.45 14.12
CA LYS A 128 14.74 -10.44 14.63
C LYS A 128 13.86 -11.36 13.78
N ILE A 129 12.66 -11.69 14.27
CA ILE A 129 11.72 -12.51 13.51
C ILE A 129 11.30 -11.73 12.26
N ILE A 130 11.45 -12.35 11.08
CA ILE A 130 10.97 -11.83 9.80
C ILE A 130 9.88 -12.77 9.30
N LEU A 131 8.74 -12.19 8.93
CA LEU A 131 7.67 -12.89 8.24
C LEU A 131 7.69 -12.48 6.77
N SER A 132 7.67 -13.44 5.87
CA SER A 132 7.48 -13.21 4.44
C SER A 132 6.27 -14.00 3.99
N GLY A 133 5.21 -13.26 3.65
CA GLY A 133 3.96 -13.81 3.18
C GLY A 133 3.94 -13.90 1.67
N THR A 134 3.36 -14.97 1.14
CA THR A 134 2.91 -15.05 -0.26
C THR A 134 1.42 -15.30 -0.25
N ILE A 135 0.66 -14.42 -0.89
CA ILE A 135 -0.80 -14.48 -0.93
C ILE A 135 -1.25 -14.80 -2.36
N LEU A 136 -2.32 -15.58 -2.46
CA LEU A 136 -2.99 -15.87 -3.71
C LEU A 136 -4.47 -15.52 -3.58
N GLY A 137 -5.03 -15.01 -4.67
CA GLY A 137 -6.45 -14.70 -4.80
C GLY A 137 -6.95 -14.89 -6.22
N THR A 138 -8.21 -14.55 -6.43
CA THR A 138 -8.85 -14.49 -7.76
C THR A 138 -9.48 -13.12 -7.94
N PHE A 139 -9.73 -12.70 -9.17
CA PHE A 139 -10.47 -11.45 -9.40
C PHE A 139 -11.84 -11.47 -8.73
N ASN A 140 -12.27 -10.31 -8.23
CA ASN A 140 -13.65 -10.13 -7.86
C ASN A 140 -14.52 -10.11 -9.13
N LYS A 141 -15.65 -10.81 -9.11
CA LYS A 141 -16.58 -10.90 -10.25
C LYS A 141 -17.08 -9.55 -10.79
N ASN A 142 -17.07 -8.51 -9.96
CA ASN A 142 -17.51 -7.16 -10.34
C ASN A 142 -16.34 -6.27 -10.80
N PHE A 143 -15.11 -6.77 -10.78
CA PHE A 143 -13.94 -6.05 -11.26
C PHE A 143 -13.64 -6.43 -12.71
N ILE A 144 -13.53 -5.41 -13.57
CA ILE A 144 -13.18 -5.60 -14.97
C ILE A 144 -11.66 -5.44 -15.08
N ASN A 145 -10.97 -6.58 -15.15
CA ASN A 145 -9.53 -6.64 -15.37
C ASN A 145 -9.13 -6.14 -16.77
N GLY A 146 -7.89 -5.68 -16.92
CA GLY A 146 -7.29 -5.29 -18.20
C GLY A 146 -7.70 -3.91 -18.71
N GLN A 147 -8.43 -3.13 -17.92
CA GLN A 147 -8.69 -1.73 -18.24
C GLN A 147 -7.41 -0.91 -18.17
N VAL A 148 -7.33 0.12 -19.02
CA VAL A 148 -6.15 0.98 -19.13
C VAL A 148 -6.48 2.35 -18.57
N VAL A 149 -5.58 2.87 -17.75
CA VAL A 149 -5.67 4.24 -17.28
C VAL A 149 -5.26 5.19 -18.41
N THR A 150 -6.13 6.12 -18.75
CA THR A 150 -5.94 7.11 -19.83
C THR A 150 -6.08 8.53 -19.29
N GLU A 151 -5.93 9.54 -20.15
CA GLU A 151 -6.16 10.94 -19.78
C GLU A 151 -7.59 11.25 -19.33
N ASN A 152 -7.76 12.28 -18.50
CA ASN A 152 -9.04 12.79 -17.98
C ASN A 152 -9.84 11.81 -17.11
N GLN A 153 -9.19 10.78 -16.56
CA GLN A 153 -9.79 9.92 -15.56
C GLN A 153 -9.57 10.50 -14.16
N THR A 154 -10.51 10.23 -13.27
CA THR A 154 -10.51 10.79 -11.91
C THR A 154 -9.70 9.91 -10.98
N ILE A 155 -8.92 10.56 -10.11
CA ILE A 155 -8.17 9.93 -9.03
C ILE A 155 -8.91 10.21 -7.72
N ILE A 156 -9.36 9.14 -7.05
CA ILE A 156 -10.04 9.18 -5.76
C ILE A 156 -9.11 8.61 -4.70
N LEU A 157 -9.03 9.25 -3.54
CA LEU A 157 -8.53 8.65 -2.31
C LEU A 157 -9.71 8.02 -1.57
N GLY A 158 -9.65 6.71 -1.35
CA GLY A 158 -10.52 5.99 -0.42
C GLY A 158 -9.78 5.73 0.88
N GLY A 159 -10.30 6.20 2.01
CA GLY A 159 -9.66 6.11 3.32
C GLY A 159 -8.89 7.38 3.70
N LEU A 160 -8.07 7.29 4.75
CA LEU A 160 -7.22 8.38 5.22
C LEU A 160 -5.76 8.06 4.90
N ALA A 161 -5.02 9.03 4.37
CA ALA A 161 -3.59 8.90 4.16
C ALA A 161 -2.81 8.94 5.48
N GLY A 162 -1.65 8.28 5.53
CA GLY A 162 -0.74 8.27 6.67
C GLY A 162 -1.16 7.41 7.85
N ILE A 163 -2.09 6.44 7.69
CA ILE A 163 -2.52 5.56 8.79
C ILE A 163 -1.33 4.75 9.33
N GLU A 164 -0.64 4.01 8.47
CA GLU A 164 0.53 3.22 8.89
C GLU A 164 1.66 4.12 9.40
N GLY A 165 2.00 5.18 8.67
CA GLY A 165 2.99 6.16 9.13
C GLY A 165 2.69 6.72 10.52
N SER A 166 1.42 7.01 10.82
CA SER A 166 1.00 7.47 12.15
C SER A 166 1.30 6.43 13.23
N LYS A 167 1.01 5.15 12.96
CA LYS A 167 1.30 4.05 13.90
C LYS A 167 2.80 3.96 14.14
N ILE A 168 3.61 3.88 13.08
CA ILE A 168 5.08 3.80 13.18
C ILE A 168 5.66 4.98 13.96
N ILE A 169 5.24 6.21 13.64
CA ILE A 169 5.69 7.41 14.34
C ILE A 169 5.36 7.31 15.83
N THR A 170 4.12 6.94 16.18
CA THR A 170 3.66 6.95 17.58
C THR A 170 4.21 5.81 18.42
N GLU A 171 4.63 4.70 17.79
CA GLU A 171 5.32 3.60 18.47
C GLU A 171 6.79 3.94 18.77
N ASN A 172 7.45 4.73 17.90
CA ASN A 172 8.90 4.98 17.98
C ASN A 172 9.27 6.33 18.60
N ILE A 173 8.42 7.35 18.47
CA ILE A 173 8.71 8.70 18.94
C ILE A 173 8.07 8.95 20.30
N LYS A 174 8.89 9.25 21.31
CA LYS A 174 8.46 9.59 22.68
C LYS A 174 8.63 11.08 22.94
N LEU A 175 7.86 11.91 22.24
CA LEU A 175 7.82 13.35 22.50
C LEU A 175 6.65 13.71 23.42
N SER A 176 6.89 14.59 24.38
CA SER A 176 5.84 15.24 25.16
C SER A 176 5.14 16.33 24.33
N ASN A 177 4.42 15.90 23.28
CA ASN A 177 3.64 16.74 22.38
C ASN A 177 2.17 16.30 22.40
N SER A 178 1.25 17.23 22.65
CA SER A 178 -0.19 16.95 22.69
C SER A 178 -0.71 16.40 21.36
N LYS A 179 -0.18 16.88 20.23
CA LYS A 179 -0.54 16.40 18.89
C LYS A 179 -0.11 14.96 18.67
N LEU A 180 1.11 14.60 19.08
CA LEU A 180 1.59 13.22 18.98
C LEU A 180 0.73 12.25 19.81
N LYS A 181 0.31 12.68 21.01
CA LYS A 181 -0.62 11.92 21.84
C LYS A 181 -1.99 11.75 21.16
N ASN A 182 -2.51 12.81 20.55
CA ASN A 182 -3.77 12.72 19.82
C ASN A 182 -3.66 11.80 18.60
N LEU A 183 -2.57 11.93 17.82
CA LEU A 183 -2.26 11.05 16.70
C LEU A 183 -2.22 9.59 17.11
N SER A 184 -1.54 9.27 18.23
CA SER A 184 -1.48 7.91 18.78
C SER A 184 -2.86 7.37 19.13
N ASN A 185 -3.69 8.16 19.82
CA ASN A 185 -5.05 7.76 20.18
C ASN A 185 -5.90 7.46 18.94
N LEU A 186 -5.81 8.31 17.90
CA LEU A 186 -6.56 8.14 16.66
C LEU A 186 -6.05 6.93 15.86
N ALA A 187 -4.74 6.87 15.61
CA ALA A 187 -4.11 5.84 14.79
C ALA A 187 -4.22 4.43 15.41
N SER A 188 -4.29 4.32 16.74
CA SER A 188 -4.41 3.04 17.43
C SER A 188 -5.63 2.22 16.98
N ASN A 189 -6.75 2.88 16.66
CA ASN A 189 -8.00 2.23 16.27
C ASN A 189 -8.18 2.10 14.75
N LEU A 190 -7.31 2.71 13.95
CA LEU A 190 -7.39 2.62 12.49
C LEU A 190 -6.75 1.32 12.00
N SER A 191 -7.36 0.67 11.01
CA SER A 191 -6.80 -0.50 10.35
C SER A 191 -5.94 -0.10 9.16
N ILE A 192 -4.87 -0.86 8.91
CA ILE A 192 -4.11 -0.76 7.66
C ILE A 192 -4.71 -1.60 6.53
N SER A 193 -5.74 -2.40 6.81
CA SER A 193 -6.43 -3.19 5.80
C SER A 193 -7.26 -2.30 4.88
N VAL A 194 -7.19 -2.57 3.58
CA VAL A 194 -7.98 -1.88 2.54
C VAL A 194 -9.16 -2.70 2.03
N SER A 195 -9.42 -3.87 2.62
CA SER A 195 -10.48 -4.81 2.23
C SER A 195 -11.83 -4.13 2.02
N GLU A 196 -12.33 -3.42 3.04
CA GLU A 196 -13.63 -2.74 2.99
C GLU A 196 -13.68 -1.65 1.90
N ILE A 197 -12.59 -0.88 1.74
CA ILE A 197 -12.45 0.17 0.73
C ILE A 197 -12.57 -0.45 -0.67
N ALA A 198 -11.79 -1.51 -0.92
CA ALA A 198 -11.77 -2.22 -2.19
C ALA A 198 -13.12 -2.88 -2.50
N GLU A 199 -13.71 -3.62 -1.56
CA GLU A 199 -14.99 -4.29 -1.75
C GLU A 199 -16.10 -3.31 -2.11
N ILE A 200 -16.18 -2.18 -1.39
CA ILE A 200 -17.18 -1.15 -1.67
C ILE A 200 -16.93 -0.50 -3.03
N ALA A 201 -15.70 -0.12 -3.34
CA ALA A 201 -15.35 0.49 -4.62
C ALA A 201 -15.67 -0.46 -5.79
N ILE A 202 -15.22 -1.71 -5.71
CA ILE A 202 -15.46 -2.76 -6.71
C ILE A 202 -16.96 -3.05 -6.87
N SER A 203 -17.76 -3.02 -5.79
CA SER A 203 -19.21 -3.25 -5.85
C SER A 203 -19.96 -2.29 -6.78
N THR A 204 -19.34 -1.15 -7.13
CA THR A 204 -19.91 -0.18 -8.08
C THR A 204 -19.80 -0.63 -9.54
N GLY A 205 -18.89 -1.56 -9.86
CA GLY A 205 -18.59 -2.00 -11.22
C GLY A 205 -17.95 -0.92 -12.12
N LYS A 206 -17.38 0.13 -11.53
CA LYS A 206 -16.91 1.35 -12.22
C LYS A 206 -15.42 1.65 -12.03
N ILE A 207 -14.68 0.70 -11.47
CA ILE A 207 -13.26 0.87 -11.12
C ILE A 207 -12.41 0.47 -12.32
N ILE A 208 -11.41 1.28 -12.64
CA ILE A 208 -10.43 1.05 -13.73
C ILE A 208 -9.17 0.41 -13.17
N LYS A 209 -8.62 1.03 -12.13
CA LYS A 209 -7.43 0.55 -11.41
C LYS A 209 -7.52 1.01 -9.97
N MET A 210 -6.99 0.22 -9.05
CA MET A 210 -6.64 0.69 -7.72
C MET A 210 -5.15 0.46 -7.47
N HIS A 211 -4.64 1.13 -6.45
CA HIS A 211 -3.26 0.99 -6.01
C HIS A 211 -3.18 1.44 -4.55
N ASP A 212 -2.45 0.72 -3.71
CA ASP A 212 -2.30 1.02 -2.30
C ASP A 212 -1.04 1.87 -2.01
N PRO A 213 -1.18 3.00 -1.29
CA PRO A 213 -0.02 3.87 -1.03
C PRO A 213 0.88 3.34 0.10
N THR A 214 1.78 2.42 -0.24
CA THR A 214 2.80 1.88 0.68
C THR A 214 4.04 2.78 0.76
N GLU A 215 5.25 2.24 0.57
CA GLU A 215 6.52 2.95 0.79
C GLU A 215 6.70 4.12 -0.20
N GLY A 216 7.02 5.31 0.33
CA GLY A 216 7.01 6.58 -0.41
C GLY A 216 5.63 7.27 -0.47
N GLY A 217 4.63 6.68 0.19
CA GLY A 217 3.34 7.29 0.46
C GLY A 217 2.49 7.60 -0.77
N ILE A 218 1.57 8.56 -0.61
CA ILE A 218 0.63 8.99 -1.65
C ILE A 218 1.36 9.47 -2.91
N SER A 219 2.46 10.20 -2.73
CA SER A 219 3.19 10.78 -3.86
C SER A 219 3.77 9.68 -4.75
N THR A 220 4.50 8.73 -4.17
CA THR A 220 5.14 7.66 -4.94
C THR A 220 4.10 6.75 -5.60
N ALA A 221 2.99 6.44 -4.91
CA ALA A 221 1.90 5.66 -5.50
C ALA A 221 1.25 6.36 -6.72
N ILE A 222 1.04 7.68 -6.67
CA ILE A 222 0.56 8.45 -7.85
C ILE A 222 1.58 8.41 -8.98
N HIS A 223 2.88 8.53 -8.65
CA HIS A 223 3.95 8.41 -9.63
C HIS A 223 3.95 7.02 -10.30
N GLU A 224 3.74 5.95 -9.54
CA GLU A 224 3.71 4.57 -10.02
C GLU A 224 2.50 4.32 -10.95
N ILE A 225 1.30 4.80 -10.60
CA ILE A 225 0.14 4.74 -11.50
C ILE A 225 0.43 5.47 -12.83
N CYS A 226 1.00 6.68 -12.75
CA CYS A 226 1.31 7.49 -13.92
C CYS A 226 2.38 6.85 -14.81
N GLU A 227 3.43 6.28 -14.21
CA GLU A 227 4.49 5.53 -14.89
C GLU A 227 3.93 4.30 -15.60
N PHE A 228 3.19 3.48 -14.88
CA PHE A 228 2.60 2.25 -15.37
C PHE A 228 1.71 2.50 -16.58
N SER A 229 0.96 3.60 -16.54
CA SER A 229 -0.06 3.93 -17.53
C SER A 229 0.41 4.91 -18.61
N ASN A 230 1.66 5.39 -18.51
CA ASN A 230 2.24 6.42 -19.39
C ASN A 230 1.35 7.67 -19.53
N VAL A 231 0.90 8.21 -18.40
CA VAL A 231 0.13 9.45 -18.28
C VAL A 231 0.81 10.41 -17.30
N GLY A 232 0.37 11.66 -17.23
CA GLY A 232 0.66 12.52 -16.08
C GLY A 232 -0.57 12.75 -15.22
N CYS A 233 -0.49 13.69 -14.29
CA CYS A 233 -1.55 13.96 -13.33
C CYS A 233 -1.57 15.40 -12.82
N GLU A 234 -2.73 15.78 -12.32
CA GLU A 234 -2.99 17.01 -11.61
C GLU A 234 -3.71 16.69 -10.31
N ILE A 235 -3.07 16.99 -9.17
CA ILE A 235 -3.51 16.58 -7.83
C ILE A 235 -3.78 17.83 -6.99
N ASP A 236 -4.95 17.94 -6.38
CA ASP A 236 -5.24 18.92 -5.34
C ASP A 236 -4.75 18.39 -3.99
N ILE A 237 -3.64 18.95 -3.51
CA ILE A 237 -3.02 18.56 -2.24
C ILE A 237 -3.94 18.80 -1.03
N ASN A 238 -4.84 19.78 -1.12
CA ASN A 238 -5.77 20.10 -0.03
C ASN A 238 -6.93 19.11 0.06
N ALA A 239 -7.21 18.39 -1.02
CA ALA A 239 -8.23 17.35 -1.04
C ALA A 239 -7.76 16.02 -0.41
N ILE A 240 -6.45 15.84 -0.22
CA ILE A 240 -5.88 14.66 0.43
C ILE A 240 -6.14 14.75 1.94
N ASN A 241 -7.04 13.88 2.41
CA ASN A 241 -7.35 13.73 3.83
C ASN A 241 -6.36 12.79 4.48
N PHE A 242 -5.60 13.32 5.46
CA PHE A 242 -4.71 12.54 6.30
C PHE A 242 -5.37 12.25 7.65
N VAL A 243 -4.79 11.34 8.42
CA VAL A 243 -5.11 11.20 9.85
C VAL A 243 -4.92 12.56 10.54
N SER A 244 -5.84 12.95 11.44
CA SER A 244 -5.75 14.23 12.15
C SER A 244 -4.43 14.35 12.92
N ASP A 245 -3.86 15.56 12.94
CA ASP A 245 -2.54 15.90 13.49
C ASP A 245 -1.34 15.25 12.78
N PHE A 246 -1.54 14.39 11.78
CA PHE A 246 -0.45 13.71 11.09
C PHE A 246 0.48 14.68 10.36
N LYS A 247 -0.08 15.64 9.60
CA LYS A 247 0.71 16.62 8.86
C LYS A 247 1.57 17.46 9.80
N GLU A 248 0.99 17.93 10.90
CA GLU A 248 1.68 18.77 11.87
C GLU A 248 2.72 18.01 12.69
N VAL A 249 2.48 16.71 12.94
CA VAL A 249 3.50 15.83 13.51
C VAL A 249 4.64 15.63 12.52
N CYS A 250 4.35 15.39 11.23
CA CYS A 250 5.37 15.29 10.18
C CYS A 250 6.22 16.57 10.08
N GLU A 251 5.58 17.75 10.11
CA GLU A 251 6.27 19.05 10.16
C GLU A 251 7.19 19.16 11.38
N THR A 252 6.74 18.73 12.56
CA THR A 252 7.55 18.73 13.79
C THR A 252 8.77 17.82 13.67
N LEU A 253 8.64 16.71 12.93
CA LEU A 253 9.70 15.74 12.68
C LEU A 253 10.54 16.10 11.45
N ASN A 254 10.22 17.20 10.75
CA ASN A 254 10.88 17.62 9.52
C ASN A 254 10.86 16.55 8.41
N ILE A 255 9.73 15.86 8.27
CA ILE A 255 9.47 14.86 7.21
C ILE A 255 8.26 15.30 6.37
N ASN A 256 8.24 14.94 5.08
CA ASN A 256 7.14 15.30 4.18
C ASN A 256 5.99 14.27 4.27
N PRO A 257 4.77 14.65 4.69
CA PRO A 257 3.66 13.70 4.87
C PRO A 257 3.24 12.98 3.56
N LEU A 258 3.55 13.53 2.38
CA LEU A 258 3.24 12.88 1.11
C LEU A 258 4.15 11.69 0.80
N GLY A 259 5.35 11.67 1.40
CA GLY A 259 6.37 10.65 1.22
C GLY A 259 6.42 9.60 2.31
N VAL A 260 5.52 9.68 3.30
CA VAL A 260 5.44 8.73 4.41
C VAL A 260 4.48 7.59 4.06
N ILE A 261 4.90 6.36 4.35
CA ILE A 261 4.09 5.14 4.21
C ILE A 261 2.64 5.32 4.68
N SER A 262 1.69 4.90 3.83
CA SER A 262 0.28 5.28 3.94
C SER A 262 -0.71 4.11 3.77
N SER A 263 -0.30 2.87 4.07
CA SER A 263 -1.20 1.71 4.05
C SER A 263 -2.46 1.93 4.89
N GLY A 264 -3.58 1.37 4.46
CA GLY A 264 -4.92 1.64 5.01
C GLY A 264 -5.77 2.61 4.18
N CYS A 265 -5.28 3.03 3.01
CA CYS A 265 -6.04 3.76 2.01
C CYS A 265 -5.76 3.22 0.60
N LEU A 266 -6.60 3.59 -0.37
CA LEU A 266 -6.43 3.23 -1.79
C LEU A 266 -6.54 4.47 -2.67
N LEU A 267 -5.69 4.53 -3.68
CA LEU A 267 -5.93 5.34 -4.86
C LEU A 267 -6.83 4.55 -5.81
N ILE A 268 -7.95 5.16 -6.21
CA ILE A 268 -8.98 4.54 -7.04
C ILE A 268 -9.12 5.38 -8.30
N ILE A 269 -8.91 4.76 -9.46
CA ILE A 269 -9.06 5.37 -10.78
C ILE A 269 -10.40 4.97 -11.39
N CYS A 270 -11.12 5.95 -11.91
CA CYS A 270 -12.40 5.74 -12.58
C CYS A 270 -12.66 6.82 -13.66
N GLU A 271 -13.69 6.59 -14.47
CA GLU A 271 -14.20 7.60 -15.39
C GLU A 271 -14.79 8.81 -14.63
N GLU A 272 -14.61 10.01 -15.17
CA GLU A 272 -15.07 11.26 -14.52
C GLU A 272 -16.57 11.22 -14.15
N LYS A 273 -17.40 10.72 -15.07
CA LYS A 273 -18.86 10.56 -14.88
C LYS A 273 -19.25 9.64 -13.72
N ASP A 274 -18.36 8.74 -13.33
CA ASP A 274 -18.61 7.70 -12.34
C ASP A 274 -18.08 8.05 -10.94
N SER A 275 -17.15 9.01 -10.88
CA SER A 275 -16.43 9.42 -9.67
C SER A 275 -17.33 9.73 -8.46
N LEU A 276 -18.36 10.57 -8.64
CA LEU A 276 -19.27 10.96 -7.56
C LEU A 276 -20.05 9.77 -7.01
N SER A 277 -20.40 8.79 -7.85
CA SER A 277 -21.14 7.60 -7.40
C SER A 277 -20.28 6.70 -6.52
N ILE A 278 -19.00 6.56 -6.84
CA ILE A 278 -18.01 5.81 -6.04
C ILE A 278 -17.78 6.52 -4.71
N VAL A 279 -17.49 7.82 -4.75
CA VAL A 279 -17.28 8.65 -3.54
C VAL A 279 -18.49 8.60 -2.61
N ASN A 280 -19.71 8.73 -3.14
CA ASN A 280 -20.92 8.66 -2.33
C ASN A 280 -21.08 7.27 -1.68
N LYS A 281 -20.76 6.19 -2.39
CA LYS A 281 -20.86 4.84 -1.86
C LYS A 281 -19.86 4.58 -0.72
N LEU A 282 -18.61 5.05 -0.87
CA LEU A 282 -17.61 5.01 0.20
C LEU A 282 -18.09 5.79 1.43
N ASN A 283 -18.50 7.05 1.25
CA ASN A 283 -18.93 7.91 2.35
C ASN A 283 -20.18 7.39 3.08
N LEU A 284 -21.16 6.84 2.37
CA LEU A 284 -22.35 6.21 2.98
C LEU A 284 -22.01 4.97 3.80
N SER A 285 -20.87 4.34 3.54
CA SER A 285 -20.37 3.18 4.28
C SER A 285 -19.40 3.59 5.40
N GLY A 286 -19.23 4.90 5.67
CA GLY A 286 -18.34 5.40 6.71
C GLY A 286 -16.86 5.53 6.28
N ILE A 287 -16.54 5.27 5.02
CA ILE A 287 -15.18 5.41 4.47
C ILE A 287 -15.02 6.79 3.85
N ASN A 288 -13.95 7.49 4.20
CA ASN A 288 -13.64 8.81 3.62
C ASN A 288 -13.30 8.66 2.13
N GLY A 289 -14.23 9.03 1.24
CA GLY A 289 -13.99 9.09 -0.20
C GLY A 289 -13.80 10.53 -0.67
N LYS A 290 -12.68 10.83 -1.33
CA LYS A 290 -12.40 12.15 -1.90
C LYS A 290 -11.81 12.08 -3.29
N ILE A 291 -12.33 12.88 -4.21
CA ILE A 291 -11.63 13.16 -5.46
C ILE A 291 -10.43 14.03 -5.11
N ILE A 292 -9.23 13.56 -5.44
CA ILE A 292 -7.98 14.26 -5.16
C ILE A 292 -7.31 14.79 -6.43
N GLY A 293 -7.80 14.42 -7.61
CA GLY A 293 -7.20 14.88 -8.85
C GLY A 293 -7.67 14.10 -10.06
N LYS A 294 -6.89 14.21 -11.13
CA LYS A 294 -7.14 13.53 -12.41
C LYS A 294 -5.86 13.21 -13.15
N THR A 295 -5.92 12.22 -14.02
CA THR A 295 -4.88 11.93 -15.00
C THR A 295 -4.94 12.94 -16.15
N THR A 296 -3.80 13.19 -16.80
CA THR A 296 -3.70 14.15 -17.90
C THR A 296 -2.88 13.61 -19.06
N LYS A 297 -3.09 14.21 -20.23
CA LYS A 297 -2.31 13.91 -21.45
C LYS A 297 -0.84 14.23 -21.32
N SER A 298 -0.53 15.34 -20.66
CA SER A 298 0.85 15.75 -20.40
C SER A 298 1.46 14.75 -19.44
N LEU A 299 2.70 14.33 -19.66
CA LEU A 299 3.42 13.44 -18.74
C LEU A 299 3.89 14.16 -17.46
N ASN A 300 3.62 15.46 -17.34
CA ASN A 300 3.90 16.21 -16.12
C ASN A 300 2.99 15.74 -14.99
N ARG A 301 3.57 15.64 -13.79
CA ARG A 301 2.87 15.27 -12.56
C ARG A 301 2.93 16.46 -11.64
N ASN A 302 1.79 17.09 -11.42
CA ASN A 302 1.71 18.37 -10.73
C ASN A 302 0.75 18.33 -9.56
N ILE A 303 1.11 19.06 -8.52
CA ILE A 303 0.21 19.55 -7.49
C ILE A 303 -0.42 20.86 -7.98
N ILE A 304 -1.74 20.97 -7.86
CA ILE A 304 -2.48 22.21 -8.03
C ILE A 304 -2.61 22.88 -6.66
N LYS A 305 -2.12 24.11 -6.53
CA LYS A 305 -2.29 24.94 -5.34
C LYS A 305 -3.61 25.69 -5.38
N THR A 306 -4.03 26.22 -4.23
CA THR A 306 -5.27 26.99 -4.08
C THR A 306 -5.33 28.23 -4.98
N ASP A 307 -4.18 28.82 -5.31
CA ASP A 307 -4.05 29.96 -6.22
C ASP A 307 -4.04 29.56 -7.70
N GLY A 308 -4.20 28.27 -8.01
CA GLY A 308 -4.17 27.70 -9.36
C GLY A 308 -2.76 27.50 -9.92
N SER A 309 -1.70 27.85 -9.17
CA SER A 309 -0.34 27.55 -9.58
C SER A 309 -0.04 26.05 -9.52
N LYS A 310 0.88 25.61 -10.37
CA LYS A 310 1.28 24.20 -10.46
C LYS A 310 2.70 24.05 -9.91
N GLU A 311 2.87 23.09 -9.02
CA GLU A 311 4.16 22.64 -8.53
C GLU A 311 4.39 21.19 -8.95
N LYS A 312 5.63 20.80 -9.19
CA LYS A 312 5.94 19.41 -9.53
C LYS A 312 5.63 18.52 -8.32
N LEU A 313 4.93 17.41 -8.56
CA LEU A 313 4.76 16.37 -7.55
C LEU A 313 6.13 15.72 -7.27
N GLU A 314 6.55 15.76 -6.01
CA GLU A 314 7.83 15.18 -5.58
C GLU A 314 7.75 13.65 -5.55
N ARG A 315 8.84 12.97 -5.91
CA ARG A 315 8.94 11.50 -5.81
C ARG A 315 9.83 11.16 -4.61
N PHE A 316 9.38 10.23 -3.78
CA PHE A 316 10.15 9.72 -2.65
C PHE A 316 10.61 8.31 -2.99
N ASP A 317 11.85 8.19 -3.48
CA ASP A 317 12.46 6.89 -3.77
C ASP A 317 12.88 6.13 -2.50
N GLN A 318 13.00 6.85 -1.38
CA GLN A 318 13.17 6.31 -0.03
C GLN A 318 12.05 6.91 0.83
N ASP A 319 11.42 6.09 1.67
CA ASP A 319 10.33 6.57 2.53
C ASP A 319 10.80 7.68 3.48
N GLU A 320 9.98 8.72 3.60
CA GLU A 320 10.24 9.82 4.53
C GLU A 320 10.28 9.34 5.99
N ILE A 321 9.61 8.22 6.31
CA ILE A 321 9.62 7.61 7.64
C ILE A 321 11.02 7.16 8.07
N ILE A 322 11.93 6.87 7.14
CA ILE A 322 13.27 6.40 7.51
C ILE A 322 14.05 7.47 8.29
N LYS A 323 13.81 8.75 7.99
CA LYS A 323 14.47 9.89 8.66
C LYS A 323 14.20 9.98 10.15
N ILE A 324 13.15 9.33 10.67
CA ILE A 324 12.86 9.34 12.12
C ILE A 324 13.70 8.33 12.91
N PHE A 325 14.44 7.46 12.22
CA PHE A 325 15.35 6.47 12.80
C PHE A 325 16.83 6.87 12.70
N GLU A 326 17.11 8.01 12.05
CA GLU A 326 18.44 8.63 11.94
C GLU A 326 18.72 9.59 13.10
#